data_AF-A0A561U0T3-F1
#
_entry.id   AF-A0A561U0T3-F1
#
_cell.length_a   1.000
_cell.length_b   1.000
_cell.length_c   1.000
_cell.angle_alpha   90.00
_cell.angle_beta   90.00
_cell.angle_gamma   90.00
#
_symmetry.space_group_name_H-M   'P 1'
#
loop_
_entity.id
_entity.type
_entity.pdbx_description
1 polymer ?
#
loop_
_entity_poly.entity_id
_entity_poly.type
_entity_poly.pdbx_seq_one_letter_code
_entity_poly.pdbx_strand_id
1 'polypeptide(L)'
;MTARYDLPSGSSASAAPAGAADPQPALGTPGRLRTAIALAFLGAALTGLGPLIGLTSPPVAAAYPAWPLLLVLALLAPALAAAFARTGTPVAAAAVLVGPAAFAPGRLAQDVQFATEAGMAARPELLRATSLLNFEPAIGWWLLAAGHVIVLVAGVLAAWGTRESGAGTQRQGLLTTALCAGVLGAVAVLMAPFSSDDPYLPAETALDGPLPVLIGSALLAVAVPCAAGLLAGSTDLDFARGGLLGVAVSLFAAVLPPLVSVLVLDEVTFAWGPLLGLVATAALLLLGLRAGRGENSEDVDDLRLPALTRLLALAGVFALLAGAVAVLAALTPHVSMPYGLRDPSEYPARLLLPAGILLGLAGAGMLLPKFALLLRPVLTVLWAAVPLAAAGSLDAVFTAVQAAGAAAGLGAWAAGASVLFAAVAAVLAAIAGAVERDDVDLTEMAMRRSVLAPSLVALVLGAGAFSLPVLTAPGYSAPGVFTDFGTTSWGLVLALAAVVGATALAPMCRPGQAAALLCGAALLVAVRVLEHPLTAERLPGSAPGLGLWLGLGCVVVLLGTAFAARATAGRTA
;
A
#
# COMPACT_ATOMS: atom_id res chain seq x y z
N MET A 1 -73.49 -29.51 -9.78
CA MET A 1 -73.96 -29.28 -11.16
C MET A 1 -74.02 -27.77 -11.35
N THR A 2 -72.89 -27.16 -11.72
CA THR A 2 -72.77 -25.77 -12.19
C THR A 2 -71.48 -25.69 -13.00
N ALA A 3 -71.59 -25.11 -14.18
CA ALA A 3 -70.77 -25.36 -15.35
C ALA A 3 -69.46 -24.56 -15.38
N ARG A 4 -68.45 -25.18 -16.01
CA ARG A 4 -67.22 -24.54 -16.50
C ARG A 4 -67.56 -23.45 -17.51
N TYR A 5 -66.90 -22.30 -17.40
CA TYR A 5 -66.80 -21.30 -18.45
C TYR A 5 -65.46 -21.48 -19.17
N ASP A 6 -65.51 -21.93 -20.42
CA ASP A 6 -64.44 -21.78 -21.40
C ASP A 6 -64.60 -20.42 -22.10
N LEU A 7 -63.51 -19.66 -22.21
CA LEU A 7 -63.37 -18.43 -23.00
C LEU A 7 -61.89 -18.27 -23.42
N PRO A 8 -61.58 -17.54 -24.50
CA PRO A 8 -61.10 -18.16 -25.74
C PRO A 8 -59.59 -17.96 -26.00
N SER A 9 -59.05 -18.89 -26.79
CA SER A 9 -57.78 -18.80 -27.49
C SER A 9 -57.73 -17.63 -28.46
N GLY A 10 -56.83 -16.67 -28.24
CA GLY A 10 -56.55 -15.62 -29.20
C GLY A 10 -55.61 -14.53 -28.69
N SER A 11 -54.30 -14.77 -28.74
CA SER A 11 -53.32 -13.70 -28.94
C SER A 11 -52.04 -14.28 -29.51
N SER A 12 -51.92 -14.16 -30.83
CA SER A 12 -50.71 -14.28 -31.60
C SER A 12 -49.68 -13.26 -31.11
N ALA A 13 -48.84 -13.66 -30.16
CA ALA A 13 -47.58 -12.97 -29.90
C ALA A 13 -46.63 -13.32 -31.05
N SER A 14 -46.58 -12.41 -32.02
CA SER A 14 -45.56 -12.31 -33.06
C SER A 14 -44.18 -12.58 -32.46
N ALA A 15 -43.61 -13.75 -32.78
CA ALA A 15 -42.21 -14.02 -32.55
C ALA A 15 -41.42 -13.07 -33.45
N ALA A 16 -40.93 -11.97 -32.87
CA ALA A 16 -39.90 -11.17 -33.51
C ALA A 16 -38.76 -12.11 -33.93
N PRO A 17 -38.28 -12.04 -35.18
CA PRO A 17 -37.15 -12.85 -35.59
C PRO A 17 -36.00 -12.49 -34.67
N ALA A 18 -35.42 -13.50 -34.01
CA ALA A 18 -34.17 -13.38 -33.29
C ALA A 18 -33.18 -12.70 -34.25
N GLY A 19 -32.93 -11.42 -34.02
CA GLY A 19 -31.96 -10.66 -34.77
C GLY A 19 -30.68 -11.47 -34.71
N ALA A 20 -30.18 -11.84 -35.89
CA ALA A 20 -28.91 -12.50 -36.05
C ALA A 20 -27.91 -11.75 -35.16
N ALA A 21 -27.53 -12.39 -34.06
CA ALA A 21 -26.47 -11.89 -33.21
C ALA A 21 -25.28 -11.74 -34.15
N ASP A 22 -24.85 -10.49 -34.33
CA ASP A 22 -23.54 -10.18 -34.92
C ASP A 22 -22.54 -11.19 -34.36
N PRO A 23 -21.64 -11.77 -35.17
CA PRO A 23 -20.58 -12.62 -34.67
C PRO A 23 -19.71 -11.77 -33.74
N GLN A 24 -20.08 -11.74 -32.45
CA GLN A 24 -19.32 -11.05 -31.43
C GLN A 24 -17.95 -11.71 -31.40
N PRO A 25 -16.86 -10.92 -31.46
CA PRO A 25 -15.53 -11.46 -31.61
C PRO A 25 -15.25 -12.41 -30.45
N ALA A 26 -15.13 -13.69 -30.78
CA ALA A 26 -14.65 -14.73 -29.88
C ALA A 26 -13.31 -14.31 -29.27
N LEU A 27 -13.09 -14.76 -28.03
CA LEU A 27 -11.88 -14.62 -27.21
C LEU A 27 -10.60 -14.34 -28.01
N GLY A 28 -9.76 -13.42 -27.49
CA GLY A 28 -8.46 -13.05 -28.04
C GLY A 28 -7.80 -14.22 -28.77
N THR A 29 -7.71 -14.10 -30.09
CA THR A 29 -7.24 -15.21 -30.94
C THR A 29 -5.91 -15.77 -30.42
N PRO A 30 -5.65 -17.08 -30.51
CA PRO A 30 -4.37 -17.68 -30.11
C PRO A 30 -3.13 -16.94 -30.65
N GLY A 31 -3.29 -16.24 -31.78
CA GLY A 31 -2.29 -15.34 -32.34
C GLY A 31 -1.93 -14.16 -31.42
N ARG A 32 -2.90 -13.49 -30.78
CA ARG A 32 -2.67 -12.33 -29.90
C ARG A 32 -1.86 -12.69 -28.65
N LEU A 33 -2.21 -13.79 -27.98
CA LEU A 33 -1.46 -14.27 -26.82
C LEU A 33 -0.03 -14.66 -27.21
N ARG A 34 0.15 -15.32 -28.37
CA ARG A 34 1.49 -15.63 -28.90
C ARG A 34 2.29 -14.37 -29.19
N THR A 35 1.69 -13.35 -29.80
CA THR A 35 2.37 -12.07 -30.03
C THR A 35 2.73 -11.37 -28.72
N ALA A 36 1.84 -11.39 -27.72
CA ALA A 36 2.12 -10.84 -26.40
C ALA A 36 3.30 -11.55 -25.72
N ILE A 37 3.33 -12.88 -25.74
CA ILE A 37 4.45 -13.67 -25.20
C ILE A 37 5.75 -13.36 -25.95
N ALA A 38 5.71 -13.29 -27.28
CA ALA A 38 6.88 -12.97 -28.10
C ALA A 38 7.43 -11.57 -27.79
N LEU A 39 6.55 -10.57 -27.65
CA LEU A 39 6.92 -9.22 -27.24
C LEU A 39 7.50 -9.22 -25.82
N ALA A 40 6.93 -9.97 -24.88
CA ALA A 40 7.46 -10.08 -23.53
C ALA A 40 8.87 -10.70 -23.52
N PHE A 41 9.17 -11.70 -24.35
CA PHE A 41 10.52 -12.23 -24.54
C PHE A 41 11.48 -11.19 -25.13
N LEU A 42 11.04 -10.42 -26.13
CA LEU A 42 11.84 -9.35 -26.71
C LEU A 42 12.16 -8.27 -25.68
N GLY A 43 11.15 -7.80 -24.93
CA GLY A 43 11.33 -6.82 -23.86
C GLY A 43 12.26 -7.32 -22.75
N ALA A 44 12.15 -8.61 -22.39
CA ALA A 44 13.05 -9.25 -21.43
C ALA A 44 14.51 -9.32 -21.95
N ALA A 45 14.70 -9.62 -23.23
CA ALA A 45 16.03 -9.62 -23.84
C ALA A 45 16.64 -8.20 -23.86
N LEU A 46 15.85 -7.18 -24.21
CA LEU A 46 16.32 -5.79 -24.24
C LEU A 46 16.66 -5.25 -22.84
N THR A 47 15.84 -5.55 -21.83
CA THR A 47 16.09 -5.14 -20.44
C THR A 47 17.27 -5.88 -19.82
N GLY A 48 17.45 -7.17 -20.10
CA GLY A 48 18.54 -7.98 -19.57
C GLY A 48 19.89 -7.76 -20.26
N LEU A 49 19.89 -7.53 -21.59
CA LEU A 49 21.12 -7.38 -22.39
C LEU A 49 21.49 -5.92 -22.65
N GLY A 50 20.56 -4.97 -22.57
CA GLY A 50 20.81 -3.54 -22.75
C GLY A 50 22.01 -3.02 -21.94
N PRO A 51 22.16 -3.39 -20.65
CA PRO A 51 23.31 -2.97 -19.84
C PRO A 51 24.67 -3.43 -20.38
N LEU A 52 24.76 -4.55 -21.11
CA LEU A 52 26.01 -5.04 -21.70
C LEU A 52 26.57 -4.13 -22.81
N ILE A 53 25.69 -3.35 -23.44
CA ILE A 53 26.06 -2.43 -24.52
C ILE A 53 26.57 -1.09 -23.95
N GLY A 54 26.37 -0.86 -22.65
CA GLY A 54 26.75 0.36 -21.94
C GLY A 54 25.57 1.32 -21.80
N LEU A 55 25.26 1.69 -20.54
CA LEU A 55 24.15 2.59 -20.21
C LEU A 55 24.53 4.07 -20.36
N THR A 56 25.83 4.39 -20.22
CA THR A 56 26.33 5.77 -20.19
C THR A 56 27.50 5.99 -21.15
N SER A 57 27.74 7.26 -21.49
CA SER A 57 28.93 7.76 -22.18
C SER A 57 29.58 8.87 -21.32
N PRO A 58 30.84 8.74 -20.89
CA PRO A 58 31.75 7.60 -21.12
C PRO A 58 31.24 6.29 -20.47
N PRO A 59 31.63 5.12 -21.00
CA PRO A 59 31.12 3.84 -20.52
C PRO A 59 31.62 3.55 -19.11
N VAL A 60 30.69 3.23 -18.22
CA VAL A 60 30.95 2.79 -16.85
C VAL A 60 30.36 1.40 -16.66
N ALA A 61 31.14 0.49 -16.07
CA ALA A 61 30.71 -0.88 -15.84
C ALA A 61 29.82 -1.00 -14.59
N ALA A 62 29.05 -2.09 -14.52
CA ALA A 62 28.43 -2.54 -13.28
C ALA A 62 29.51 -2.93 -12.25
N ALA A 63 29.15 -2.90 -10.97
CA ALA A 63 30.05 -3.29 -9.88
C ALA A 63 30.45 -4.78 -9.94
N TYR A 64 29.61 -5.61 -10.57
CA TYR A 64 29.82 -7.04 -10.78
C TYR A 64 29.09 -7.50 -12.05
N PRO A 65 29.42 -8.68 -12.64
CA PRO A 65 28.80 -9.14 -13.89
C PRO A 65 27.37 -9.65 -13.67
N ALA A 66 26.43 -8.74 -13.43
CA ALA A 66 25.04 -9.06 -13.08
C ALA A 66 24.15 -9.43 -14.27
N TRP A 67 24.62 -9.24 -15.51
CA TRP A 67 23.81 -9.47 -16.71
C TRP A 67 23.16 -10.86 -16.80
N PRO A 68 23.78 -11.99 -16.37
CA PRO A 68 23.11 -13.30 -16.46
C PRO A 68 21.93 -13.36 -15.50
N LEU A 69 22.10 -12.80 -14.30
CA LEU A 69 21.05 -12.72 -13.29
C LEU A 69 19.87 -11.87 -13.81
N LEU A 70 20.16 -10.68 -14.33
CA LEU A 70 19.15 -9.76 -14.85
C LEU A 70 18.38 -10.37 -16.02
N LEU A 71 19.09 -11.04 -16.94
CA LEU A 71 18.46 -11.73 -18.06
C LEU A 71 17.55 -12.88 -17.59
N VAL A 72 18.03 -13.72 -16.66
CA VAL A 72 17.22 -14.81 -16.10
C VAL A 72 15.96 -14.26 -15.42
N LEU A 73 16.10 -13.22 -14.60
CA LEU A 73 14.98 -12.57 -13.91
C LEU A 73 13.97 -11.98 -14.89
N ALA A 74 14.44 -11.29 -15.93
CA ALA A 74 13.58 -10.73 -16.98
C ALA A 74 12.81 -11.81 -17.75
N LEU A 75 13.41 -13.00 -17.92
CA LEU A 75 12.82 -14.12 -18.66
C LEU A 75 11.81 -14.95 -17.84
N LEU A 76 11.76 -14.82 -16.52
CA LEU A 76 10.88 -15.64 -15.66
C LEU A 76 9.39 -15.50 -16.03
N ALA A 77 8.88 -14.28 -16.16
CA ALA A 77 7.48 -14.04 -16.48
C ALA A 77 7.08 -14.51 -17.90
N PRO A 78 7.81 -14.16 -18.99
CA PRO A 78 7.48 -14.69 -20.32
C PRO A 78 7.63 -16.21 -20.42
N ALA A 79 8.60 -16.82 -19.70
CA ALA A 79 8.74 -18.27 -19.64
C ALA A 79 7.54 -18.92 -18.93
N LEU A 80 7.08 -18.34 -17.82
CA LEU A 80 5.91 -18.83 -17.09
C LEU A 80 4.62 -18.66 -17.92
N ALA A 81 4.45 -17.54 -18.61
CA ALA A 81 3.34 -17.33 -19.54
C ALA A 81 3.35 -18.36 -20.69
N ALA A 82 4.53 -18.62 -21.27
CA ALA A 82 4.68 -19.64 -22.30
C ALA A 82 4.38 -21.05 -21.77
N ALA A 83 4.76 -21.35 -20.52
CA ALA A 83 4.44 -22.63 -19.89
C ALA A 83 2.92 -22.80 -19.72
N PHE A 84 2.21 -21.81 -19.18
CA PHE A 84 0.76 -21.85 -19.06
C PHE A 84 0.04 -21.94 -20.42
N ALA A 85 0.56 -21.25 -21.45
CA ALA A 85 0.02 -21.33 -22.79
C ALA A 85 0.18 -22.75 -23.39
N ARG A 86 1.29 -23.44 -23.07
CA ARG A 86 1.54 -24.83 -23.49
C ARG A 86 0.71 -25.85 -22.72
N THR A 87 0.40 -25.59 -21.44
CA THR A 87 -0.44 -26.47 -20.61
C THR A 87 -1.94 -26.29 -20.87
N GLY A 88 -2.32 -25.44 -21.84
CA GLY A 88 -3.73 -25.24 -22.21
C GLY A 88 -4.50 -24.27 -21.32
N THR A 89 -3.81 -23.44 -20.52
CA THR A 89 -4.41 -22.42 -19.65
C THR A 89 -4.05 -21.01 -20.16
N PRO A 90 -4.63 -20.56 -21.30
CA PRO A 90 -4.28 -19.29 -21.94
C PRO A 90 -4.66 -18.07 -21.09
N VAL A 91 -5.67 -18.20 -20.23
CA VAL A 91 -6.10 -17.15 -19.30
C VAL A 91 -5.02 -16.88 -18.24
N ALA A 92 -4.51 -17.95 -17.61
CA ALA A 92 -3.38 -17.83 -16.68
C ALA A 92 -2.13 -17.28 -17.39
N ALA A 93 -1.86 -17.73 -18.61
CA ALA A 93 -0.73 -17.23 -19.41
C ALA A 93 -0.82 -15.72 -19.68
N ALA A 94 -2.01 -15.23 -20.04
CA ALA A 94 -2.25 -13.81 -20.23
C ALA A 94 -2.09 -13.03 -18.92
N ALA A 95 -2.66 -13.54 -17.83
CA ALA A 95 -2.62 -12.90 -16.51
C ALA A 95 -1.20 -12.76 -15.95
N VAL A 96 -0.30 -13.73 -16.19
CA VAL A 96 1.12 -13.65 -15.79
C VAL A 96 1.78 -12.38 -16.34
N LEU A 97 1.45 -11.97 -17.57
CA LEU A 97 2.06 -10.80 -18.22
C LEU A 97 1.53 -9.46 -17.66
N VAL A 98 0.43 -9.47 -16.90
CA VAL A 98 -0.12 -8.26 -16.25
C VAL A 98 0.82 -7.75 -15.16
N GLY A 99 1.45 -8.64 -14.39
CA GLY A 99 2.38 -8.27 -13.32
C GLY A 99 3.57 -7.44 -13.82
N PRO A 100 4.37 -7.92 -14.80
CA PRO A 100 5.46 -7.15 -15.40
C PRO A 100 5.00 -5.84 -16.03
N ALA A 101 3.85 -5.82 -16.71
CA ALA A 101 3.30 -4.60 -17.29
C ALA A 101 2.90 -3.55 -16.24
N ALA A 102 2.37 -3.97 -15.09
CA ALA A 102 2.07 -3.06 -13.98
C ALA A 102 3.35 -2.43 -13.37
N PHE A 103 4.47 -3.15 -13.39
CA PHE A 103 5.75 -2.68 -12.84
C PHE A 103 6.55 -1.83 -13.85
N ALA A 104 6.34 -2.02 -15.15
CA ALA A 104 7.14 -1.40 -16.19
C ALA A 104 7.21 0.15 -16.11
N PRO A 105 6.11 0.91 -15.85
CA PRO A 105 6.19 2.36 -15.73
C PRO A 105 7.06 2.81 -14.55
N GLY A 106 6.94 2.14 -13.40
CA GLY A 106 7.73 2.47 -12.22
C GLY A 106 9.21 2.14 -12.39
N ARG A 107 9.52 0.98 -13.01
CA ARG A 107 10.90 0.59 -13.33
C ARG A 107 11.53 1.51 -14.37
N LEU A 108 10.79 1.89 -15.41
CA LEU A 108 11.24 2.86 -16.41
C LEU A 108 11.54 4.22 -15.76
N ALA A 109 10.67 4.72 -14.87
CA ALA A 109 10.89 5.96 -14.15
C ALA A 109 12.14 5.90 -13.24
N GLN A 110 12.38 4.77 -12.56
CA GLN A 110 13.64 4.55 -11.83
C GLN A 110 14.85 4.59 -12.78
N ASP A 111 14.77 3.93 -13.94
CA ASP A 111 15.87 3.84 -14.89
C ASP A 111 16.11 5.17 -15.67
N VAL A 112 15.16 6.13 -15.64
CA VAL A 112 15.40 7.51 -16.12
C VAL A 112 16.49 8.20 -15.30
N GLN A 113 16.79 7.73 -14.08
CA GLN A 113 17.91 8.22 -13.29
C GLN A 113 19.25 8.13 -14.05
N PHE A 114 19.45 7.10 -14.87
CA PHE A 114 20.66 6.95 -15.68
C PHE A 114 20.80 7.99 -16.79
N ALA A 115 19.70 8.61 -17.24
CA ALA A 115 19.73 9.65 -18.25
C ALA A 115 19.84 11.07 -17.67
N THR A 116 19.56 11.23 -16.37
CA THR A 116 19.59 12.53 -15.69
C THR A 116 20.85 12.68 -14.85
N GLU A 117 21.11 11.73 -13.95
CA GLU A 117 22.28 11.73 -13.07
C GLU A 117 22.65 10.30 -12.68
N ALA A 118 23.35 9.61 -13.59
CA ALA A 118 23.67 8.19 -13.45
C ALA A 118 24.51 7.86 -12.20
N GLY A 119 25.32 8.81 -11.71
CA GLY A 119 26.13 8.64 -10.50
C GLY A 119 25.30 8.48 -9.21
N MET A 120 24.06 8.94 -9.21
CA MET A 120 23.13 8.81 -8.07
C MET A 120 22.25 7.56 -8.15
N ALA A 121 22.44 6.71 -9.16
CA ALA A 121 21.64 5.49 -9.30
C ALA A 121 22.11 4.42 -8.30
N ALA A 122 21.27 4.08 -7.33
CA ALA A 122 21.50 3.02 -6.33
C ALA A 122 21.34 1.60 -6.92
N ARG A 123 22.00 1.32 -8.07
CA ARG A 123 21.87 0.07 -8.84
C ARG A 123 23.25 -0.46 -9.27
N PRO A 124 24.05 -0.98 -8.32
CA PRO A 124 25.41 -1.47 -8.60
C PRO A 124 25.43 -2.63 -9.59
N GLU A 125 24.32 -3.36 -9.75
CA GLU A 125 24.16 -4.39 -10.76
C GLU A 125 24.12 -3.85 -12.20
N LEU A 126 23.89 -2.53 -12.37
CA LEU A 126 23.82 -1.85 -13.66
C LEU A 126 24.99 -0.91 -13.90
N LEU A 127 25.39 -0.14 -12.88
CA LEU A 127 26.45 0.87 -12.98
C LEU A 127 27.02 1.17 -11.60
N ARG A 128 28.36 1.29 -11.49
CA ARG A 128 29.03 1.85 -10.31
C ARG A 128 29.92 3.01 -10.73
N ALA A 129 29.50 4.23 -10.39
CA ALA A 129 30.30 5.40 -10.68
C ALA A 129 31.60 5.38 -9.85
N THR A 130 32.69 5.84 -10.46
CA THR A 130 34.00 6.00 -9.78
C THR A 130 34.58 7.40 -10.01
N SER A 131 33.80 8.30 -10.60
CA SER A 131 34.19 9.67 -10.89
C SER A 131 32.96 10.58 -10.85
N LEU A 132 33.20 11.89 -10.67
CA LEU A 132 32.19 12.95 -10.69
C LEU A 132 31.96 13.50 -12.11
N LEU A 133 32.28 12.72 -13.14
CA LEU A 133 32.04 13.13 -14.52
C LEU A 133 30.54 13.13 -14.80
N ASN A 134 30.11 14.03 -15.70
CA ASN A 134 28.76 13.97 -16.23
C ASN A 134 28.64 12.76 -17.17
N PHE A 135 27.53 12.02 -17.05
CA PHE A 135 27.24 10.85 -17.86
C PHE A 135 26.04 11.14 -18.76
N GLU A 136 26.20 10.92 -20.06
CA GLU A 136 25.10 10.99 -21.01
C GLU A 136 24.52 9.59 -21.28
N PRO A 137 23.21 9.44 -21.54
CA PRO A 137 22.62 8.15 -21.86
C PRO A 137 23.18 7.58 -23.16
N ALA A 138 23.68 6.35 -23.10
CA ALA A 138 24.17 5.61 -24.26
C ALA A 138 23.10 4.65 -24.83
N ILE A 139 23.47 3.90 -25.87
CA ILE A 139 22.57 2.98 -26.59
C ILE A 139 21.93 1.96 -25.63
N GLY A 140 22.68 1.45 -24.64
CA GLY A 140 22.16 0.48 -23.68
C GLY A 140 20.99 1.02 -22.87
N TRP A 141 20.98 2.32 -22.55
CA TRP A 141 19.85 2.95 -21.85
C TRP A 141 18.59 2.97 -22.71
N TRP A 142 18.71 3.31 -24.00
CA TRP A 142 17.58 3.30 -24.93
C TRP A 142 16.99 1.90 -25.12
N LEU A 143 17.84 0.86 -25.14
CA LEU A 143 17.40 -0.53 -25.21
C LEU A 143 16.67 -0.94 -23.92
N LEU A 144 17.20 -0.58 -22.76
CA LEU A 144 16.55 -0.81 -21.46
C LEU A 144 15.16 -0.14 -21.41
N ALA A 145 15.08 1.13 -21.82
CA ALA A 145 13.83 1.89 -21.87
C ALA A 145 12.81 1.28 -22.84
N ALA A 146 13.25 0.94 -24.06
CA ALA A 146 12.41 0.28 -25.07
C ALA A 146 11.90 -1.08 -24.57
N GLY A 147 12.73 -1.82 -23.83
CA GLY A 147 12.34 -3.10 -23.25
C GLY A 147 11.19 -2.97 -22.25
N HIS A 148 11.22 -1.97 -21.36
CA HIS A 148 10.09 -1.70 -20.44
C HIS A 148 8.81 -1.34 -21.19
N VAL A 149 8.90 -0.50 -22.23
CA VAL A 149 7.75 -0.12 -23.07
C VAL A 149 7.16 -1.36 -23.77
N ILE A 150 8.00 -2.23 -24.31
CA ILE A 150 7.56 -3.46 -24.97
C ILE A 150 6.89 -4.43 -23.97
N VAL A 151 7.41 -4.56 -22.74
CA VAL A 151 6.78 -5.37 -21.68
C VAL A 151 5.41 -4.82 -21.30
N LEU A 152 5.27 -3.49 -21.18
CA LEU A 152 3.98 -2.84 -20.94
C LEU A 152 2.98 -3.17 -22.05
N VAL A 153 3.37 -2.99 -23.32
CA VAL A 153 2.54 -3.32 -24.49
C VAL A 153 2.17 -4.79 -24.50
N ALA A 154 3.10 -5.69 -24.18
CA ALA A 154 2.85 -7.12 -24.11
C ALA A 154 1.77 -7.48 -23.09
N GLY A 155 1.84 -6.94 -21.86
CA GLY A 155 0.83 -7.21 -20.84
C GLY A 155 -0.54 -6.59 -21.16
N VAL A 156 -0.56 -5.38 -21.73
CA VAL A 156 -1.81 -4.78 -22.23
C VAL A 156 -2.44 -5.63 -23.32
N LEU A 157 -1.66 -6.07 -24.31
CA LEU A 157 -2.14 -6.95 -25.38
C LEU A 157 -2.62 -8.31 -24.85
N ALA A 158 -1.99 -8.84 -23.79
CA ALA A 158 -2.38 -10.09 -23.16
C ALA A 158 -3.73 -9.97 -22.42
N ALA A 159 -3.93 -8.87 -21.66
CA ALA A 159 -5.15 -8.62 -20.90
C ALA A 159 -6.30 -8.06 -21.74
N TRP A 160 -6.03 -7.52 -22.93
CA TRP A 160 -7.07 -6.89 -23.73
C TRP A 160 -8.08 -7.93 -24.25
N GLY A 161 -9.30 -7.83 -23.74
CA GLY A 161 -10.41 -8.65 -24.19
C GLY A 161 -10.50 -10.00 -23.48
N THR A 162 -9.70 -10.23 -22.43
CA THR A 162 -9.98 -11.31 -21.47
C THR A 162 -11.23 -10.94 -20.69
N ARG A 163 -12.35 -11.61 -20.99
CA ARG A 163 -13.56 -11.53 -20.16
C ARG A 163 -13.48 -12.61 -19.09
N GLU A 164 -13.67 -12.21 -17.83
CA GLU A 164 -13.92 -13.16 -16.75
C GLU A 164 -15.17 -13.97 -17.12
N SER A 165 -15.00 -15.27 -17.33
CA SER A 165 -16.10 -16.19 -17.61
C SER A 165 -16.59 -16.87 -16.33
N GLY A 166 -16.15 -16.36 -15.17
CA GLY A 166 -16.36 -16.98 -13.88
C GLY A 166 -17.82 -16.87 -13.42
N ALA A 167 -18.46 -18.03 -13.23
CA ALA A 167 -19.66 -18.18 -12.41
C ALA A 167 -19.31 -18.33 -10.90
N GLY A 168 -18.05 -18.09 -10.54
CA GLY A 168 -17.51 -18.34 -9.21
C GLY A 168 -17.77 -17.19 -8.23
N THR A 169 -17.93 -17.53 -6.96
CA THR A 169 -18.02 -16.55 -5.86
C THR A 169 -16.66 -15.88 -5.62
N GLN A 170 -16.66 -14.56 -5.45
CA GLN A 170 -15.47 -13.76 -5.16
C GLN A 170 -14.83 -14.20 -3.84
N ARG A 171 -13.53 -14.56 -3.86
CA ARG A 171 -12.81 -15.06 -2.67
C ARG A 171 -12.21 -13.90 -1.87
N GLN A 172 -13.01 -13.26 -1.03
CA GLN A 172 -12.58 -12.06 -0.30
C GLN A 172 -11.37 -12.30 0.62
N GLY A 173 -11.20 -13.53 1.15
CA GLY A 173 -10.00 -13.92 1.89
C GLY A 173 -8.70 -13.91 1.06
N LEU A 174 -8.75 -14.38 -0.20
CA LEU A 174 -7.62 -14.32 -1.13
C LEU A 174 -7.31 -12.87 -1.51
N LEU A 175 -8.34 -12.09 -1.85
CA LEU A 175 -8.22 -10.65 -2.13
C LEU A 175 -7.53 -9.92 -0.99
N THR A 176 -7.99 -10.15 0.24
CA THR A 176 -7.48 -9.43 1.41
C THR A 176 -6.03 -9.82 1.71
N THR A 177 -5.70 -11.11 1.68
CA THR A 177 -4.32 -11.57 1.92
C THR A 177 -3.37 -11.12 0.80
N ALA A 178 -3.81 -11.11 -0.45
CA ALA A 178 -3.05 -10.57 -1.58
C ALA A 178 -2.81 -9.06 -1.45
N LEU A 179 -3.81 -8.29 -1.02
CA LEU A 179 -3.66 -6.86 -0.71
C LEU A 179 -2.65 -6.64 0.42
N CYS A 180 -2.71 -7.43 1.50
CA CYS A 180 -1.74 -7.33 2.59
C CYS A 180 -0.31 -7.62 2.13
N ALA A 181 -0.12 -8.68 1.34
CA ALA A 181 1.16 -9.00 0.74
C ALA A 181 1.63 -7.90 -0.24
N GLY A 182 0.70 -7.32 -1.00
CA GLY A 182 0.98 -6.20 -1.89
C GLY A 182 1.39 -4.93 -1.17
N VAL A 183 0.78 -4.61 -0.02
CA VAL A 183 1.18 -3.50 0.85
C VAL A 183 2.58 -3.73 1.43
N LEU A 184 2.90 -4.95 1.86
CA LEU A 184 4.27 -5.29 2.27
C LEU A 184 5.26 -5.08 1.13
N GLY A 185 4.90 -5.46 -0.10
CA GLY A 185 5.69 -5.19 -1.29
C GLY A 185 5.84 -3.69 -1.60
N ALA A 186 4.79 -2.89 -1.37
CA ALA A 186 4.84 -1.44 -1.52
C ALA A 186 5.82 -0.80 -0.54
N VAL A 187 5.76 -1.19 0.74
CA VAL A 187 6.72 -0.74 1.77
C VAL A 187 8.13 -1.13 1.38
N ALA A 188 8.34 -2.37 0.92
CA ALA A 188 9.65 -2.86 0.51
C ALA A 188 10.29 -2.02 -0.60
N VAL A 189 9.51 -1.57 -1.59
CA VAL A 189 10.02 -0.77 -2.71
C VAL A 189 10.27 0.70 -2.34
N LEU A 190 9.65 1.21 -1.26
CA LEU A 190 9.91 2.55 -0.76
C LEU A 190 11.14 2.63 0.17
N MET A 191 11.52 1.53 0.80
CA MET A 191 12.70 1.47 1.64
C MET A 191 13.99 1.43 0.81
N ALA A 192 15.11 1.80 1.44
CA ALA A 192 16.42 1.74 0.81
C ALA A 192 16.74 0.31 0.33
N PRO A 193 17.33 0.14 -0.86
CA PRO A 193 17.65 -1.16 -1.43
C PRO A 193 18.81 -1.85 -0.69
N PHE A 194 19.72 -1.09 -0.08
CA PHE A 194 20.82 -1.56 0.74
C PHE A 194 21.34 -0.38 1.58
N SER A 195 22.32 -0.60 2.45
CA SER A 195 23.11 0.47 3.08
C SER A 195 24.53 0.41 2.53
N SER A 196 25.17 1.57 2.30
CA SER A 196 26.46 1.68 1.64
C SER A 196 27.37 2.64 2.38
N ASP A 197 28.63 2.23 2.57
CA ASP A 197 29.71 3.11 3.06
C ASP A 197 30.47 3.77 1.89
N ASP A 198 30.18 3.40 0.63
CA ASP A 198 30.79 3.99 -0.57
C ASP A 198 30.07 5.30 -0.95
N PRO A 199 30.76 6.46 -0.95
CA PRO A 199 30.18 7.75 -1.32
C PRO A 199 29.73 7.83 -2.78
N TYR A 200 30.21 6.95 -3.66
CA TYR A 200 29.78 6.86 -5.06
C TYR A 200 28.58 5.94 -5.28
N LEU A 201 28.06 5.33 -4.21
CA LEU A 201 26.89 4.47 -4.26
C LEU A 201 25.89 4.86 -3.16
N PRO A 202 25.28 6.06 -3.26
CA PRO A 202 24.31 6.52 -2.27
C PRO A 202 23.08 5.62 -2.29
N ALA A 203 22.79 4.99 -1.15
CA ALA A 203 21.71 4.02 -1.00
C ALA A 203 20.59 4.62 -0.14
N GLU A 204 19.90 5.60 -0.72
CA GLU A 204 18.86 6.35 -0.03
C GLU A 204 17.50 5.63 -0.09
N THR A 205 16.61 5.99 0.83
CA THR A 205 15.20 5.58 0.70
C THR A 205 14.58 6.25 -0.52
N ALA A 206 13.47 5.72 -1.03
CA ALA A 206 12.78 6.34 -2.15
C ALA A 206 12.36 7.80 -1.88
N LEU A 207 12.22 8.15 -0.60
CA LEU A 207 11.70 9.44 -0.14
C LEU A 207 12.79 10.51 -0.07
N ASP A 208 14.01 10.08 0.24
CA ASP A 208 15.19 10.94 0.30
C ASP A 208 15.91 11.00 -1.06
N GLY A 209 15.65 10.01 -1.93
CA GLY A 209 16.32 9.85 -3.22
C GLY A 209 15.88 10.83 -4.32
N PRO A 210 16.59 10.83 -5.46
CA PRO A 210 16.31 11.68 -6.60
C PRO A 210 14.87 11.54 -7.14
N LEU A 211 14.33 12.61 -7.73
CA LEU A 211 12.95 12.67 -8.21
C LEU A 211 12.53 11.50 -9.13
N PRO A 212 13.34 11.03 -10.10
CA PRO A 212 12.99 9.85 -10.91
C PRO A 212 12.82 8.58 -10.06
N VAL A 213 13.67 8.39 -9.05
CA VAL A 213 13.62 7.25 -8.12
C VAL A 213 12.37 7.35 -7.24
N LEU A 214 12.05 8.54 -6.71
CA LEU A 214 10.84 8.78 -5.94
C LEU A 214 9.57 8.46 -6.76
N ILE A 215 9.47 9.02 -7.97
CA ILE A 215 8.32 8.80 -8.86
C ILE A 215 8.19 7.30 -9.19
N GLY A 216 9.29 6.67 -9.59
CA GLY A 216 9.27 5.26 -9.96
C GLY A 216 8.92 4.34 -8.79
N SER A 217 9.45 4.60 -7.61
CA SER A 217 9.15 3.83 -6.39
C SER A 217 7.72 4.07 -5.91
N ALA A 218 7.18 5.29 -6.02
CA ALA A 218 5.79 5.60 -5.74
C ALA A 218 4.83 4.88 -6.72
N LEU A 219 5.16 4.87 -8.02
CA LEU A 219 4.41 4.12 -9.02
C LEU A 219 4.39 2.62 -8.70
N LEU A 220 5.53 2.04 -8.31
CA LEU A 220 5.60 0.65 -7.88
C LEU A 220 4.82 0.40 -6.59
N ALA A 221 4.93 1.28 -5.60
CA ALA A 221 4.21 1.18 -4.33
C ALA A 221 2.68 1.19 -4.51
N VAL A 222 2.17 1.86 -5.54
CA VAL A 222 0.77 1.78 -5.94
C VAL A 222 0.50 0.52 -6.77
N ALA A 223 1.36 0.22 -7.75
CA ALA A 223 1.17 -0.87 -8.69
C ALA A 223 1.12 -2.25 -8.00
N VAL A 224 1.99 -2.53 -7.02
CA VAL A 224 2.04 -3.84 -6.35
C VAL A 224 0.71 -4.21 -5.68
N PRO A 225 0.16 -3.42 -4.73
CA PRO A 225 -1.11 -3.74 -4.09
C PRO A 225 -2.30 -3.64 -5.05
N CYS A 226 -2.31 -2.68 -5.97
CA CYS A 226 -3.40 -2.58 -6.95
C CYS A 226 -3.45 -3.79 -7.88
N ALA A 227 -2.32 -4.23 -8.43
CA ALA A 227 -2.26 -5.40 -9.29
C ALA A 227 -2.59 -6.68 -8.51
N ALA A 228 -2.01 -6.87 -7.32
CA ALA A 228 -2.31 -8.02 -6.46
C ALA A 228 -3.80 -8.09 -6.10
N GLY A 229 -4.40 -6.96 -5.73
CA GLY A 229 -5.82 -6.87 -5.40
C GLY A 229 -6.73 -7.12 -6.60
N LEU A 230 -6.49 -6.46 -7.73
CA LEU A 230 -7.28 -6.64 -8.95
C LEU A 230 -7.24 -8.10 -9.43
N LEU A 231 -6.06 -8.72 -9.43
CA LEU A 231 -5.89 -10.10 -9.88
C LEU A 231 -6.50 -11.10 -8.91
N ALA A 232 -6.32 -10.91 -7.59
CA ALA A 232 -6.92 -11.76 -6.56
C ALA A 232 -8.44 -11.61 -6.46
N GLY A 233 -8.98 -10.46 -6.88
CA GLY A 233 -10.41 -10.18 -6.91
C GLY A 233 -11.16 -10.85 -8.06
N SER A 234 -10.45 -11.44 -9.02
CA SER A 234 -11.04 -12.08 -10.19
C SER A 234 -11.86 -13.33 -9.82
N THR A 235 -12.97 -13.52 -10.52
CA THR A 235 -13.81 -14.72 -10.40
C THR A 235 -13.22 -15.94 -11.13
N ASP A 236 -12.23 -15.73 -11.99
CA ASP A 236 -11.52 -16.77 -12.74
C ASP A 236 -10.24 -17.20 -12.00
N LEU A 237 -10.19 -18.46 -11.57
CA LEU A 237 -9.07 -19.01 -10.78
C LEU A 237 -7.76 -19.04 -11.57
N ASP A 238 -7.81 -19.28 -12.88
CA ASP A 238 -6.62 -19.30 -13.73
C ASP A 238 -6.08 -17.87 -13.91
N PHE A 239 -6.98 -16.89 -14.05
CA PHE A 239 -6.60 -15.48 -14.11
C PHE A 239 -5.96 -15.02 -12.79
N ALA A 240 -6.58 -15.30 -11.65
CA ALA A 240 -6.03 -14.96 -10.33
C ALA A 240 -4.68 -15.64 -10.08
N ARG A 241 -4.57 -16.95 -10.37
CA ARG A 241 -3.31 -17.71 -10.27
C ARG A 241 -2.21 -17.09 -11.11
N GLY A 242 -2.46 -16.92 -12.41
CA GLY A 242 -1.47 -16.40 -13.35
C GLY A 242 -1.03 -14.98 -12.95
N GLY A 243 -1.99 -14.13 -12.64
CA GLY A 243 -1.77 -12.76 -12.21
C GLY A 243 -0.89 -12.65 -10.97
N LEU A 244 -1.26 -13.36 -9.89
CA LEU A 244 -0.50 -13.32 -8.63
C LEU A 244 0.93 -13.84 -8.80
N LEU A 245 1.12 -14.89 -9.60
CA LEU A 245 2.46 -15.38 -9.93
C LEU A 245 3.25 -14.35 -10.75
N GLY A 246 2.61 -13.66 -11.69
CA GLY A 246 3.19 -12.56 -12.45
C GLY A 246 3.68 -11.42 -11.56
N VAL A 247 2.85 -10.97 -10.61
CA VAL A 247 3.23 -9.92 -9.64
C VAL A 247 4.37 -10.40 -8.74
N ALA A 248 4.32 -11.64 -8.24
CA ALA A 248 5.37 -12.22 -7.40
C ALA A 248 6.73 -12.25 -8.12
N VAL A 249 6.75 -12.70 -9.39
CA VAL A 249 7.96 -12.73 -10.22
C VAL A 249 8.50 -11.32 -10.49
N SER A 250 7.64 -10.35 -10.79
CA SER A 250 8.08 -8.96 -10.99
C SER A 250 8.68 -8.35 -9.73
N LEU A 251 8.05 -8.56 -8.57
CA LEU A 251 8.57 -8.10 -7.29
C LEU A 251 9.89 -8.79 -6.95
N PHE A 252 10.00 -10.10 -7.19
CA PHE A 252 11.23 -10.85 -7.01
C PHE A 252 12.37 -10.29 -7.88
N ALA A 253 12.09 -10.00 -9.14
CA ALA A 253 13.05 -9.41 -10.08
C ALA A 253 13.48 -7.99 -9.69
N ALA A 254 12.64 -7.25 -8.94
CA ALA A 254 12.98 -5.95 -8.39
C ALA A 254 13.86 -6.03 -7.14
N VAL A 255 13.65 -7.04 -6.31
CA VAL A 255 14.21 -7.16 -4.96
C VAL A 255 15.50 -7.98 -4.90
N LEU A 256 15.67 -8.94 -5.81
CA LEU A 256 16.82 -9.84 -5.79
C LEU A 256 18.17 -9.16 -6.11
N PRO A 257 18.28 -8.25 -7.10
CA PRO A 257 19.59 -7.68 -7.44
C PRO A 257 20.26 -6.95 -6.27
N PRO A 258 19.58 -6.09 -5.48
CA PRO A 258 20.16 -5.50 -4.27
C PRO A 258 20.70 -6.52 -3.27
N LEU A 259 20.01 -7.65 -3.06
CA LEU A 259 20.47 -8.71 -2.15
C LEU A 259 21.74 -9.39 -2.65
N VAL A 260 21.86 -9.59 -3.96
CA VAL A 260 23.08 -10.14 -4.56
C VAL A 260 24.23 -9.14 -4.43
N SER A 261 23.96 -7.84 -4.55
CA SER A 261 24.96 -6.79 -4.35
C SER A 261 25.59 -6.84 -2.95
N VAL A 262 24.79 -7.08 -1.90
CA VAL A 262 25.29 -7.25 -0.51
C VAL A 262 26.21 -8.48 -0.38
N LEU A 263 25.99 -9.53 -1.17
CA LEU A 263 26.82 -10.74 -1.12
C LEU A 263 28.14 -10.61 -1.89
N VAL A 264 28.24 -9.63 -2.78
CA VAL A 264 29.37 -9.46 -3.71
C VAL A 264 30.23 -8.25 -3.36
N LEU A 265 29.64 -7.20 -2.76
CA LEU A 265 30.32 -5.95 -2.44
C LEU A 265 30.51 -5.84 -0.92
N ASP A 266 31.77 -5.71 -0.49
CA ASP A 266 32.13 -5.61 0.93
C ASP A 266 31.65 -4.31 1.59
N GLU A 267 31.45 -3.26 0.79
CA GLU A 267 31.05 -1.90 1.23
C GLU A 267 29.52 -1.76 1.38
N VAL A 268 28.76 -2.81 1.05
CA VAL A 268 27.30 -2.79 0.99
C VAL A 268 26.72 -3.77 2.00
N THR A 269 25.80 -3.31 2.85
CA THR A 269 25.16 -4.10 3.91
C THR A 269 23.65 -4.22 3.72
N PHE A 270 23.04 -5.19 4.41
CA PHE A 270 21.61 -5.50 4.29
C PHE A 270 20.74 -4.33 4.77
N ALA A 271 19.78 -3.94 3.93
CA ALA A 271 18.65 -3.12 4.32
C ALA A 271 17.37 -3.97 4.47
N TRP A 272 16.40 -3.46 5.22
CA TRP A 272 15.11 -4.12 5.44
C TRP A 272 14.23 -4.18 4.19
N GLY A 273 14.39 -3.23 3.25
CA GLY A 273 13.56 -3.13 2.05
C GLY A 273 13.50 -4.43 1.24
N PRO A 274 14.64 -4.95 0.74
CA PRO A 274 14.63 -6.20 -0.01
C PRO A 274 14.16 -7.43 0.79
N LEU A 275 14.44 -7.49 2.09
CA LEU A 275 13.99 -8.60 2.93
C LEU A 275 12.46 -8.64 3.05
N LEU A 276 11.83 -7.48 3.26
CA LEU A 276 10.37 -7.35 3.24
C LEU A 276 9.79 -7.68 1.85
N GLY A 277 10.51 -7.27 0.80
CA GLY A 277 10.17 -7.60 -0.58
C GLY A 277 10.14 -9.11 -0.85
N LEU A 278 11.12 -9.86 -0.33
CA LEU A 278 11.14 -11.32 -0.42
C LEU A 278 9.97 -11.97 0.33
N VAL A 279 9.64 -11.46 1.51
CA VAL A 279 8.47 -11.95 2.28
C VAL A 279 7.17 -11.72 1.50
N ALA A 280 7.00 -10.53 0.92
CA ALA A 280 5.86 -10.20 0.07
C ALA A 280 5.79 -11.09 -1.19
N THR A 281 6.92 -11.28 -1.87
CA THR A 281 7.05 -12.20 -3.02
C THR A 281 6.65 -13.62 -2.63
N ALA A 282 7.17 -14.14 -1.52
CA ALA A 282 6.87 -15.50 -1.06
C ALA A 282 5.37 -15.65 -0.75
N ALA A 283 4.77 -14.66 -0.10
CA ALA A 283 3.34 -14.65 0.18
C ALA A 283 2.51 -14.65 -1.12
N LEU A 284 2.80 -13.76 -2.07
CA LEU A 284 2.09 -13.70 -3.37
C LEU A 284 2.27 -14.98 -4.20
N LEU A 285 3.47 -15.57 -4.18
CA LEU A 285 3.75 -16.86 -4.83
C LEU A 285 2.88 -17.97 -4.24
N LEU A 286 2.84 -18.09 -2.90
CA LEU A 286 2.03 -19.09 -2.21
C LEU A 286 0.53 -18.89 -2.48
N LEU A 287 0.05 -17.65 -2.49
CA LEU A 287 -1.34 -17.33 -2.81
C LEU A 287 -1.68 -17.68 -4.27
N GLY A 288 -0.81 -17.36 -5.23
CA GLY A 288 -0.99 -17.75 -6.63
C GLY A 288 -1.02 -19.26 -6.82
N LEU A 289 -0.12 -20.00 -6.17
CA LEU A 289 -0.10 -21.47 -6.21
C LEU A 289 -1.36 -22.10 -5.58
N ARG A 290 -1.94 -21.48 -4.55
CA ARG A 290 -3.17 -21.94 -3.91
C ARG A 290 -4.42 -21.61 -4.73
N ALA A 291 -4.48 -20.45 -5.37
CA ALA A 291 -5.62 -20.05 -6.23
C ALA A 291 -5.92 -21.08 -7.33
N GLY A 292 -4.87 -21.74 -7.86
CA GLY A 292 -5.00 -22.80 -8.88
C GLY A 292 -5.43 -24.18 -8.37
N ARG A 293 -5.53 -24.37 -7.05
CA ARG A 293 -6.01 -25.61 -6.45
C ARG A 293 -7.45 -25.35 -6.05
N GLY A 294 -8.41 -25.73 -6.90
CA GLY A 294 -9.83 -25.64 -6.58
C GLY A 294 -10.11 -26.39 -5.27
N GLU A 295 -10.18 -25.66 -4.15
CA GLU A 295 -10.60 -26.23 -2.88
C GLU A 295 -12.06 -26.66 -3.01
N ASN A 296 -12.32 -27.93 -2.71
CA ASN A 296 -13.67 -28.46 -2.57
C ASN A 296 -14.40 -27.60 -1.56
N SER A 297 -15.54 -27.06 -1.97
CA SER A 297 -16.49 -26.36 -1.12
C SER A 297 -17.16 -27.37 -0.17
N GLU A 298 -16.43 -27.81 0.86
CA GLU A 298 -17.04 -28.49 2.02
C GLU A 298 -17.34 -27.43 3.09
N ASP A 299 -18.63 -27.29 3.43
CA ASP A 299 -19.22 -26.63 4.61
C ASP A 299 -18.33 -25.63 5.37
N VAL A 300 -17.97 -24.52 4.70
CA VAL A 300 -17.17 -23.43 5.30
C VAL A 300 -18.03 -22.52 6.19
N ASP A 301 -19.36 -22.53 6.05
CA ASP A 301 -20.23 -21.59 6.77
C ASP A 301 -20.20 -21.76 8.30
N ASP A 302 -20.05 -22.97 8.83
CA ASP A 302 -19.94 -23.22 10.28
C ASP A 302 -18.55 -22.90 10.86
N LEU A 303 -17.49 -22.83 10.03
CA LEU A 303 -16.10 -22.56 10.45
C LEU A 303 -15.70 -21.07 10.47
N ARG A 304 -16.56 -20.17 9.97
CA ARG A 304 -16.26 -18.73 9.84
C ARG A 304 -16.33 -17.96 11.16
N LEU A 305 -17.25 -18.30 12.04
CA LEU A 305 -17.46 -17.59 13.31
C LEU A 305 -16.26 -17.67 14.28
N PRO A 306 -15.58 -18.83 14.46
CA PRO A 306 -14.35 -18.90 15.25
C PRO A 306 -13.20 -18.09 14.66
N ALA A 307 -13.08 -18.03 13.33
CA ALA A 307 -12.01 -17.33 12.64
C ALA A 307 -12.15 -15.80 12.77
N LEU A 308 -13.35 -15.25 12.56
CA LEU A 308 -13.62 -13.82 12.75
C LEU A 308 -13.35 -13.39 14.20
N THR A 309 -13.81 -14.18 15.17
CA THR A 309 -13.57 -13.91 16.60
C THR A 309 -12.08 -13.88 16.93
N ARG A 310 -11.29 -14.81 16.37
CA ARG A 310 -9.82 -14.83 16.51
C ARG A 310 -9.15 -13.62 15.85
N LEU A 311 -9.58 -13.22 14.66
CA LEU A 311 -9.05 -12.05 13.96
C LEU A 311 -9.31 -10.76 14.76
N LEU A 312 -10.53 -10.59 15.28
CA LEU A 312 -10.89 -9.45 16.13
C LEU A 312 -10.07 -9.44 17.43
N ALA A 313 -9.91 -10.61 18.07
CA ALA A 313 -9.08 -10.73 19.27
C ALA A 313 -7.62 -10.40 18.99
N LEU A 314 -7.02 -10.95 17.93
CA LEU A 314 -5.64 -10.65 17.54
C LEU A 314 -5.45 -9.17 17.20
N ALA A 315 -6.38 -8.57 16.44
CA ALA A 315 -6.36 -7.13 16.17
C ALA A 315 -6.40 -6.33 17.47
N GLY A 316 -7.26 -6.73 18.42
CA GLY A 316 -7.34 -6.12 19.75
C GLY A 316 -6.05 -6.27 20.56
N VAL A 317 -5.41 -7.45 20.56
CA VAL A 317 -4.13 -7.70 21.24
C VAL A 317 -3.03 -6.83 20.65
N PHE A 318 -2.89 -6.78 19.32
CA PHE A 318 -1.86 -5.95 18.68
C PHE A 318 -2.12 -4.46 18.90
N ALA A 319 -3.38 -4.00 18.88
CA ALA A 319 -3.74 -2.62 19.22
C ALA A 319 -3.41 -2.28 20.69
N LEU A 320 -3.67 -3.22 21.60
CA LEU A 320 -3.33 -3.07 23.02
C LEU A 320 -1.81 -2.99 23.24
N LEU A 321 -1.05 -3.89 22.59
CA LEU A 321 0.41 -3.87 22.63
C LEU A 321 0.96 -2.59 22.02
N ALA A 322 0.46 -2.15 20.86
CA ALA A 322 0.82 -0.88 20.26
C ALA A 322 0.56 0.29 21.23
N GLY A 323 -0.63 0.34 21.83
CA GLY A 323 -0.97 1.37 22.81
C GLY A 323 -0.05 1.38 24.03
N ALA A 324 0.22 0.21 24.61
CA ALA A 324 1.10 0.07 25.77
C ALA A 324 2.55 0.46 25.46
N VAL A 325 3.06 0.05 24.29
CA VAL A 325 4.42 0.36 23.85
C VAL A 325 4.54 1.84 23.45
N ALA A 326 3.52 2.47 22.87
CA ALA A 326 3.48 3.92 22.65
C ALA A 326 3.55 4.72 23.96
N VAL A 327 2.82 4.27 24.99
CA VAL A 327 2.90 4.90 26.32
C VAL A 327 4.28 4.69 26.93
N LEU A 328 4.88 3.49 26.81
CA LEU A 328 6.26 3.25 27.23
C LEU A 328 7.24 4.16 26.49
N ALA A 329 7.08 4.32 25.18
CA ALA A 329 7.89 5.23 24.38
C ALA A 329 7.78 6.66 24.90
N ALA A 330 6.56 7.16 25.12
CA ALA A 330 6.31 8.50 25.65
C ALA A 330 6.96 8.79 27.02
N LEU A 331 7.23 7.74 27.80
CA LEU A 331 7.79 7.82 29.15
C LEU A 331 9.30 7.50 29.21
N THR A 332 9.93 7.14 28.09
CA THR A 332 11.33 6.72 28.05
C THR A 332 12.18 7.63 27.15
N PRO A 333 13.48 7.81 27.47
CA PRO A 333 14.36 8.65 26.67
C PRO A 333 14.49 8.14 25.23
N HIS A 334 14.35 9.06 24.28
CA HIS A 334 14.42 8.75 22.84
C HIS A 334 15.83 8.88 22.27
N VAL A 335 16.67 9.74 22.85
CA VAL A 335 18.03 10.00 22.39
C VAL A 335 18.96 9.96 23.58
N SER A 336 20.12 9.32 23.41
CA SER A 336 21.25 9.45 24.33
C SER A 336 22.36 10.24 23.63
N MET A 337 22.66 11.43 24.15
CA MET A 337 23.70 12.29 23.59
C MET A 337 25.11 11.91 24.08
N PRO A 338 26.15 12.16 23.28
CA PRO A 338 27.53 12.06 23.73
C PRO A 338 27.83 13.00 24.92
N TYR A 339 28.81 12.63 25.75
CA TYR A 339 29.15 13.37 26.97
C TYR A 339 29.47 14.86 26.68
N GLY A 340 28.82 15.77 27.41
CA GLY A 340 29.02 17.22 27.29
C GLY A 340 28.04 17.93 26.36
N LEU A 341 27.21 17.21 25.61
CA LEU A 341 26.11 17.78 24.83
C LEU A 341 24.80 17.75 25.63
N ARG A 342 23.96 18.77 25.43
CA ARG A 342 22.66 18.88 26.10
C ARG A 342 21.65 17.96 25.42
N ASP A 343 20.88 17.22 26.20
CA ASP A 343 19.82 16.37 25.67
C ASP A 343 18.77 17.19 24.90
N PRO A 344 18.35 16.73 23.72
CA PRO A 344 17.29 17.38 22.96
C PRO A 344 15.96 17.29 23.73
N SER A 345 15.11 18.29 23.56
CA SER A 345 13.83 18.34 24.26
C SER A 345 12.86 17.27 23.74
N GLU A 346 12.26 16.49 24.65
CA GLU A 346 11.38 15.35 24.31
C GLU A 346 9.91 15.73 24.02
N TYR A 347 9.62 17.01 23.76
CA TYR A 347 8.26 17.51 23.57
C TYR A 347 7.45 16.75 22.50
N PRO A 348 8.01 16.38 21.32
CA PRO A 348 7.25 15.64 20.32
C PRO A 348 6.73 14.28 20.82
N ALA A 349 7.45 13.62 21.73
CA ALA A 349 7.05 12.34 22.28
C ALA A 349 5.79 12.41 23.16
N ARG A 350 5.41 13.60 23.65
CA ARG A 350 4.19 13.79 24.46
C ARG A 350 2.91 13.42 23.70
N LEU A 351 2.92 13.48 22.36
CA LEU A 351 1.77 13.10 21.54
C LEU A 351 1.54 11.58 21.49
N LEU A 352 2.57 10.77 21.79
CA LEU A 352 2.47 9.31 21.86
C LEU A 352 1.58 8.88 23.03
N LEU A 353 1.47 9.68 24.09
CA LEU A 353 0.67 9.35 25.27
C LEU A 353 -0.84 9.31 24.96
N PRO A 354 -1.49 10.38 24.44
CA PRO A 354 -2.90 10.30 24.06
C PRO A 354 -3.15 9.29 22.93
N ALA A 355 -2.23 9.18 21.94
CA ALA A 355 -2.35 8.19 20.87
C ALA A 355 -2.33 6.75 21.39
N GLY A 356 -1.37 6.44 22.27
CA GLY A 356 -1.19 5.14 22.89
C GLY A 356 -2.35 4.76 23.81
N ILE A 357 -2.84 5.70 24.63
CA ILE A 357 -4.01 5.47 25.49
C ILE A 357 -5.25 5.16 24.65
N LEU A 358 -5.53 5.95 23.60
CA LEU A 358 -6.70 5.73 22.75
C LEU A 358 -6.64 4.38 22.04
N LEU A 359 -5.49 4.03 21.44
CA LEU A 359 -5.32 2.76 20.76
C LEU A 359 -5.37 1.58 21.73
N GLY A 360 -4.77 1.72 22.91
CA GLY A 360 -4.79 0.73 23.98
C GLY A 360 -6.21 0.46 24.49
N LEU A 361 -7.00 1.51 24.72
CA LEU A 361 -8.40 1.40 25.14
C LEU A 361 -9.27 0.76 24.04
N ALA A 362 -9.08 1.13 22.78
CA ALA A 362 -9.76 0.50 21.66
C ALA A 362 -9.40 -0.99 21.54
N GLY A 363 -8.12 -1.33 21.69
CA GLY A 363 -7.62 -2.71 21.70
C GLY A 363 -8.21 -3.54 22.84
N ALA A 364 -8.17 -3.02 24.07
CA ALA A 364 -8.77 -3.67 25.24
C ALA A 364 -10.29 -3.86 25.06
N GLY A 365 -10.98 -2.85 24.52
CA GLY A 365 -12.40 -2.94 24.20
C GLY A 365 -12.70 -4.02 23.15
N MET A 366 -11.83 -4.22 22.16
CA MET A 366 -12.00 -5.28 21.16
C MET A 366 -11.85 -6.70 21.72
N LEU A 367 -11.18 -6.87 22.87
CA LEU A 367 -11.11 -8.16 23.56
C LEU A 367 -12.43 -8.53 24.26
N LEU A 368 -13.36 -7.57 24.39
CA LEU A 368 -14.70 -7.80 24.89
C LEU A 368 -15.64 -8.15 23.72
N PRO A 369 -16.25 -9.36 23.69
CA PRO A 369 -17.06 -9.80 22.55
C PRO A 369 -18.20 -8.85 22.18
N LYS A 370 -18.76 -8.15 23.17
CA LYS A 370 -19.86 -7.18 23.00
C LYS A 370 -19.44 -5.94 22.21
N PHE A 371 -18.17 -5.55 22.28
CA PHE A 371 -17.66 -4.30 21.69
C PHE A 371 -16.77 -4.54 20.47
N ALA A 372 -16.28 -5.76 20.25
CA ALA A 372 -15.37 -6.11 19.16
C ALA A 372 -15.86 -5.64 17.78
N LEU A 373 -17.11 -5.97 17.42
CA LEU A 373 -17.70 -5.56 16.14
C LEU A 373 -17.95 -4.05 16.04
N LEU A 374 -18.20 -3.39 17.17
CA LEU A 374 -18.45 -1.94 17.22
C LEU A 374 -17.14 -1.14 17.11
N LEU A 375 -16.06 -1.64 17.69
CA LEU A 375 -14.77 -0.96 17.76
C LEU A 375 -13.86 -1.26 16.56
N ARG A 376 -14.09 -2.34 15.82
CA ARG A 376 -13.28 -2.67 14.63
C ARG A 376 -13.17 -1.51 13.62
N PRO A 377 -14.25 -0.80 13.22
CA PRO A 377 -14.15 0.33 12.29
C PRO A 377 -13.43 1.54 12.89
N VAL A 378 -13.55 1.73 14.21
CA VAL A 378 -12.78 2.74 14.94
C VAL A 378 -11.29 2.44 14.76
N LEU A 379 -10.89 1.18 14.97
CA LEU A 379 -9.50 0.74 14.89
C LEU A 379 -8.91 0.90 13.48
N THR A 380 -9.68 0.69 12.41
CA THR A 380 -9.20 0.85 11.01
C THR A 380 -8.74 2.27 10.66
N VAL A 381 -9.12 3.27 11.47
CA VAL A 381 -8.69 4.66 11.33
C VAL A 381 -7.75 5.07 12.47
N LEU A 382 -8.10 4.70 13.71
CA LEU A 382 -7.41 5.16 14.91
C LEU A 382 -5.96 4.67 15.02
N TRP A 383 -5.60 3.54 14.39
CA TRP A 383 -4.22 3.06 14.37
C TRP A 383 -3.22 4.12 13.85
N ALA A 384 -3.66 4.99 12.94
CA ALA A 384 -2.87 6.08 12.35
C ALA A 384 -2.44 7.14 13.38
N ALA A 385 -3.06 7.19 14.56
CA ALA A 385 -2.67 8.12 15.63
C ALA A 385 -1.26 7.82 16.15
N VAL A 386 -0.85 6.55 16.15
CA VAL A 386 0.48 6.13 16.60
C VAL A 386 1.56 6.58 15.61
N PRO A 387 1.51 6.27 14.29
CA PRO A 387 2.45 6.82 13.32
C PRO A 387 2.49 8.34 13.29
N LEU A 388 1.33 9.02 13.41
CA LEU A 388 1.25 10.48 13.51
C LEU A 388 2.11 11.00 14.67
N ALA A 389 1.96 10.42 15.86
CA ALA A 389 2.70 10.83 17.05
C ALA A 389 4.18 10.40 17.01
N ALA A 390 4.45 9.19 16.54
CA ALA A 390 5.80 8.63 16.46
C ALA A 390 6.68 9.39 15.47
N ALA A 391 6.13 9.79 14.31
CA ALA A 391 6.89 10.45 13.25
C ALA A 391 7.64 11.69 13.76
N GLY A 392 6.97 12.57 14.52
CA GLY A 392 7.60 13.75 15.10
C GLY A 392 8.70 13.45 16.12
N SER A 393 8.55 12.38 16.90
CA SER A 393 9.58 11.94 17.86
C SER A 393 10.79 11.29 17.18
N LEU A 394 10.55 10.49 16.13
CA LEU A 394 11.60 9.77 15.39
C LEU A 394 12.39 10.72 14.49
N ASP A 395 11.76 11.75 13.94
CA ASP A 395 12.42 12.80 13.17
C ASP A 395 13.54 13.49 13.99
N ALA A 396 13.24 13.81 15.25
CA ALA A 396 14.22 14.39 16.17
C ALA A 396 15.36 13.40 16.49
N VAL A 397 15.06 12.10 16.60
CA VAL A 397 16.06 11.05 16.82
C VAL A 397 16.97 10.92 15.61
N PHE A 398 16.42 10.80 14.41
CA PHE A 398 17.22 10.68 13.19
C PHE A 398 18.10 11.90 12.97
N THR A 399 17.56 13.10 13.19
CA THR A 399 18.33 14.35 13.12
C THR A 399 19.50 14.33 14.12
N ALA A 400 19.28 13.91 15.37
CA ALA A 400 20.33 13.86 16.38
C ALA A 400 21.39 12.79 16.10
N VAL A 401 20.96 11.61 15.63
CA VAL A 401 21.87 10.50 15.26
C VAL A 401 22.76 10.92 14.09
N GLN A 402 22.19 11.53 13.05
CA GLN A 402 22.93 11.94 11.86
C GLN A 402 23.81 13.16 12.09
N ALA A 403 23.31 14.18 12.79
CA ALA A 403 24.02 15.46 12.93
C ALA A 403 25.00 15.51 14.12
N ALA A 404 24.74 14.75 15.19
CA ALA A 404 25.48 14.87 16.46
C ALA A 404 26.10 13.55 16.94
N GLY A 405 26.01 12.47 16.16
CA GLY A 405 26.52 11.15 16.55
C GLY A 405 25.82 10.59 17.79
N ALA A 406 24.57 11.00 18.03
CA ALA A 406 23.77 10.49 19.14
C ALA A 406 23.35 9.04 18.90
N ALA A 407 23.00 8.33 19.98
CA ALA A 407 22.43 6.98 19.87
C ALA A 407 20.93 6.99 20.14
N ALA A 408 20.19 6.13 19.44
CA ALA A 408 18.76 5.94 19.64
C ALA A 408 18.49 5.25 20.98
N GLY A 409 17.75 5.92 21.85
CA GLY A 409 17.33 5.42 23.15
C GLY A 409 16.18 4.43 23.07
N LEU A 410 15.82 3.83 24.22
CA LEU A 410 14.73 2.86 24.32
C LEU A 410 13.39 3.42 23.81
N GLY A 411 13.14 4.73 24.03
CA GLY A 411 11.92 5.38 23.58
C GLY A 411 11.76 5.38 22.06
N ALA A 412 12.84 5.58 21.32
CA ALA A 412 12.83 5.53 19.86
C ALA A 412 12.51 4.12 19.34
N TRP A 413 13.14 3.09 19.92
CA TRP A 413 12.86 1.70 19.59
C TRP A 413 11.43 1.29 19.93
N ALA A 414 10.93 1.72 21.09
CA ALA A 414 9.55 1.51 21.50
C ALA A 414 8.57 2.21 20.55
N ALA A 415 8.82 3.46 20.15
CA ALA A 415 8.00 4.18 19.19
C ALA A 415 7.93 3.44 17.83
N GLY A 416 9.07 2.96 17.33
CA GLY A 416 9.14 2.13 16.12
C GLY A 416 8.35 0.81 16.25
N ALA A 417 8.53 0.08 17.35
CA ALA A 417 7.80 -1.16 17.61
C ALA A 417 6.28 -0.94 17.74
N SER A 418 5.88 0.17 18.36
CA SER A 418 4.48 0.58 18.49
C SER A 418 3.83 0.84 17.12
N VAL A 419 4.54 1.53 16.22
CA VAL A 419 4.08 1.75 14.84
C VAL A 419 3.85 0.42 14.11
N LEU A 420 4.77 -0.53 14.26
CA LEU A 420 4.65 -1.87 13.68
C LEU A 420 3.42 -2.61 14.21
N PHE A 421 3.22 -2.64 15.54
CA PHE A 421 2.05 -3.30 16.13
C PHE A 421 0.74 -2.62 15.73
N ALA A 422 0.71 -1.29 15.63
CA ALA A 422 -0.47 -0.55 15.17
C ALA A 422 -0.82 -0.90 13.72
N ALA A 423 0.18 -1.02 12.85
CA ALA A 423 -0.01 -1.42 11.45
C ALA A 423 -0.55 -2.86 11.35
N VAL A 424 0.00 -3.80 12.13
CA VAL A 424 -0.49 -5.19 12.20
C VAL A 424 -1.95 -5.22 12.69
N ALA A 425 -2.27 -4.45 13.73
CA ALA A 425 -3.64 -4.35 14.24
C ALA A 425 -4.61 -3.81 13.18
N ALA A 426 -4.21 -2.80 12.42
CA ALA A 426 -4.99 -2.23 11.33
C ALA A 426 -5.26 -3.24 10.21
N VAL A 427 -4.23 -3.99 9.82
CA VAL A 427 -4.33 -5.06 8.82
C VAL A 427 -5.29 -6.15 9.28
N LEU A 428 -5.15 -6.64 10.50
CA LEU A 428 -6.04 -7.66 11.06
C LEU A 428 -7.48 -7.15 11.17
N ALA A 429 -7.68 -5.89 11.57
CA ALA A 429 -8.99 -5.25 11.63
C ALA A 429 -9.61 -5.10 10.23
N ALA A 430 -8.82 -4.78 9.21
CA ALA A 430 -9.27 -4.71 7.82
C ALA A 430 -9.60 -6.10 7.27
N ILE A 431 -8.86 -7.15 7.65
CA ILE A 431 -9.18 -8.54 7.30
C ILE A 431 -10.49 -8.98 7.97
N ALA A 432 -10.68 -8.69 9.25
CA ALA A 432 -11.96 -8.89 9.92
C ALA A 432 -13.09 -8.05 9.26
N GLY A 433 -12.72 -6.87 8.73
CA GLY A 433 -13.43 -6.03 7.75
C GLY A 433 -14.07 -6.82 6.62
N ALA A 434 -13.19 -7.49 5.89
CA ALA A 434 -13.53 -8.26 4.73
C ALA A 434 -14.40 -9.48 5.07
N VAL A 435 -14.01 -10.24 6.10
CA VAL A 435 -14.75 -11.43 6.52
C VAL A 435 -16.17 -11.11 6.99
N GLU A 436 -16.43 -9.96 7.65
CA GLU A 436 -17.80 -9.54 7.99
C GLU A 436 -18.66 -9.25 6.75
N ARG A 437 -18.04 -8.85 5.63
CA ARG A 437 -18.74 -8.45 4.41
C ARG A 437 -19.10 -9.61 3.49
N ASP A 438 -18.47 -10.77 3.65
CA ASP A 438 -18.75 -11.97 2.84
C ASP A 438 -20.22 -12.40 2.94
N ASP A 439 -20.90 -12.16 4.07
CA ASP A 439 -22.30 -12.53 4.30
C ASP A 439 -23.31 -11.45 3.87
N VAL A 440 -22.86 -10.39 3.19
CA VAL A 440 -23.68 -9.24 2.84
C VAL A 440 -23.80 -9.12 1.33
N ASP A 441 -25.04 -9.12 0.83
CA ASP A 441 -25.31 -8.75 -0.56
C ASP A 441 -24.89 -7.30 -0.82
N LEU A 442 -23.86 -7.11 -1.67
CA LEU A 442 -23.31 -5.82 -2.06
C LEU A 442 -23.91 -5.27 -3.36
N THR A 443 -24.88 -5.98 -3.96
CA THR A 443 -25.44 -5.62 -5.27
C THR A 443 -26.19 -4.29 -5.25
N GLU A 444 -26.68 -3.85 -4.09
CA GLU A 444 -27.32 -2.55 -3.88
C GLU A 444 -26.48 -1.60 -3.00
N MET A 445 -25.43 -1.01 -3.57
CA MET A 445 -24.70 0.09 -2.91
C MET A 445 -25.44 1.43 -3.06
N ALA A 446 -26.31 1.77 -2.11
CA ALA A 446 -26.96 3.08 -2.05
C ALA A 446 -26.16 4.09 -1.20
N MET A 447 -25.69 5.17 -1.82
CA MET A 447 -24.97 6.24 -1.14
C MET A 447 -25.91 7.12 -0.30
N ARG A 448 -25.68 7.21 1.01
CA ARG A 448 -26.53 7.95 1.95
C ARG A 448 -26.23 9.46 1.91
N ARG A 449 -27.13 10.23 1.27
CA ARG A 449 -26.99 11.70 1.14
C ARG A 449 -26.85 12.44 2.47
N SER A 450 -27.50 11.97 3.53
CA SER A 450 -27.43 12.58 4.88
C SER A 450 -26.04 12.51 5.52
N VAL A 451 -25.21 11.54 5.12
CA VAL A 451 -23.83 11.38 5.58
C VAL A 451 -22.85 12.02 4.60
N LEU A 452 -23.17 12.01 3.30
CA LEU A 452 -22.31 12.52 2.23
C LEU A 452 -21.95 14.01 2.41
N ALA A 453 -22.94 14.90 2.51
CA ALA A 453 -22.69 16.33 2.59
C ALA A 453 -21.81 16.73 3.79
N PRO A 454 -22.08 16.31 5.04
CA PRO A 454 -21.20 16.66 6.15
C PRO A 454 -19.85 15.92 6.11
N SER A 455 -19.76 14.74 5.48
CA SER A 455 -18.47 14.07 5.24
C SER A 455 -17.58 14.88 4.28
N LEU A 456 -18.14 15.53 3.27
CA LEU A 456 -17.40 16.44 2.38
C LEU A 456 -16.88 17.67 3.14
N VAL A 457 -17.67 18.23 4.06
CA VAL A 457 -17.22 19.33 4.93
C VAL A 457 -16.09 18.86 5.84
N ALA A 458 -16.23 17.69 6.47
CA ALA A 458 -15.18 17.10 7.29
C ALA A 458 -13.90 16.82 6.51
N LEU A 459 -14.01 16.40 5.24
CA LEU A 459 -12.88 16.18 4.35
C LEU A 459 -12.07 17.46 4.14
N VAL A 460 -12.73 18.58 3.82
CA VAL A 460 -12.08 19.89 3.63
C VAL A 460 -11.42 20.38 4.93
N LEU A 461 -12.14 20.29 6.06
CA LEU A 461 -11.60 20.68 7.35
C LEU A 461 -10.43 19.79 7.79
N GLY A 462 -10.52 18.49 7.56
CA GLY A 462 -9.47 17.52 7.85
C GLY A 462 -8.22 17.75 7.00
N ALA A 463 -8.40 17.99 5.69
CA ALA A 463 -7.31 18.38 4.80
C ALA A 463 -6.59 19.64 5.31
N GLY A 464 -7.35 20.66 5.74
CA GLY A 464 -6.78 21.84 6.36
C GLY A 464 -6.06 21.56 7.69
N ALA A 465 -6.61 20.71 8.55
CA ALA A 465 -6.03 20.38 9.86
C ALA A 465 -4.67 19.66 9.79
N PHE A 466 -4.47 18.84 8.76
CA PHE A 466 -3.20 18.13 8.53
C PHE A 466 -2.23 18.88 7.61
N SER A 467 -2.73 19.76 6.74
CA SER A 467 -1.89 20.52 5.81
C SER A 467 -1.37 21.83 6.39
N LEU A 468 -2.08 22.41 7.37
CA LEU A 468 -1.70 23.68 8.00
C LEU A 468 -1.10 23.46 9.40
N PRO A 469 -0.23 24.38 9.87
CA PRO A 469 0.36 24.30 11.20
C PRO A 469 -0.71 24.37 12.30
N VAL A 470 -0.64 23.43 13.24
CA VAL A 470 -1.40 23.48 14.51
C VAL A 470 -0.73 24.41 15.53
N LEU A 471 0.60 24.53 15.45
CA LEU A 471 1.43 25.36 16.31
C LEU A 471 2.24 26.34 15.45
N THR A 472 2.23 27.62 15.80
CA THR A 472 3.09 28.64 15.20
C THR A 472 3.94 29.31 16.27
N ALA A 473 5.17 29.70 15.94
CA ALA A 473 6.02 30.52 16.80
C ALA A 473 6.98 31.35 15.93
N PRO A 474 7.49 32.50 16.42
CA PRO A 474 8.47 33.29 15.69
C PRO A 474 9.73 32.47 15.36
N GLY A 475 10.12 32.41 14.08
CA GLY A 475 11.30 31.67 13.63
C GLY A 475 11.15 30.14 13.61
N TYR A 476 9.96 29.61 13.86
CA TYR A 476 9.67 28.18 13.76
C TYR A 476 8.91 27.89 12.46
N SER A 477 9.46 27.02 11.63
CA SER A 477 8.74 26.44 10.50
C SER A 477 8.21 25.06 10.88
N ALA A 478 6.89 24.89 10.76
CA ALA A 478 6.24 23.64 11.13
C ALA A 478 6.33 22.65 9.96
N PRO A 479 6.67 21.38 10.22
CA PRO A 479 6.55 20.33 9.21
C PRO A 479 5.10 20.25 8.72
N GLY A 480 4.94 20.26 7.40
CA GLY A 480 3.65 20.21 6.73
C GLY A 480 3.66 19.25 5.55
N VAL A 481 2.48 19.04 4.97
CA VAL A 481 2.31 18.22 3.75
C VAL A 481 2.89 18.93 2.52
N PHE A 482 2.85 20.27 2.50
CA PHE A 482 3.28 21.09 1.36
C PHE A 482 4.47 22.00 1.67
N THR A 483 4.93 22.04 2.93
CA THR A 483 5.98 22.94 3.42
C THR A 483 6.90 22.16 4.35
N ASP A 484 8.22 22.29 4.17
CA ASP A 484 9.23 21.61 4.99
C ASP A 484 8.92 20.12 5.21
N PHE A 485 8.78 19.41 4.09
CA PHE A 485 8.40 18.01 4.10
C PHE A 485 9.55 17.13 4.62
N GLY A 486 9.29 16.36 5.68
CA GLY A 486 10.28 15.47 6.30
C GLY A 486 9.62 14.24 6.93
N THR A 487 10.32 13.55 7.83
CA THR A 487 9.80 12.34 8.50
C THR A 487 8.46 12.59 9.19
N THR A 488 8.35 13.73 9.89
CA THR A 488 7.12 14.16 10.56
C THR A 488 5.93 14.27 9.59
N SER A 489 6.18 14.72 8.35
CA SER A 489 5.14 14.91 7.33
C SER A 489 4.52 13.58 6.88
N TRP A 490 5.24 12.45 6.95
CA TRP A 490 4.66 11.14 6.67
C TRP A 490 3.60 10.72 7.66
N GLY A 491 3.79 11.03 8.95
CA GLY A 491 2.77 10.84 9.97
C GLY A 491 1.50 11.65 9.67
N LEU A 492 1.66 12.89 9.19
CA LEU A 492 0.56 13.75 8.77
C LEU A 492 -0.17 13.20 7.52
N VAL A 493 0.58 12.78 6.51
CA VAL A 493 0.03 12.20 5.26
C VAL A 493 -0.77 10.93 5.57
N LEU A 494 -0.23 10.04 6.41
CA LEU A 494 -0.88 8.78 6.78
C LEU A 494 -2.17 9.04 7.58
N ALA A 495 -2.14 9.97 8.53
CA ALA A 495 -3.34 10.36 9.29
C ALA A 495 -4.38 11.04 8.40
N LEU A 496 -3.96 11.92 7.49
CA LEU A 496 -4.84 12.54 6.50
C LEU A 496 -5.50 11.49 5.61
N ALA A 497 -4.72 10.55 5.07
CA ALA A 497 -5.22 9.46 4.23
C ALA A 497 -6.26 8.60 4.98
N ALA A 498 -6.03 8.31 6.27
CA ALA A 498 -6.99 7.59 7.09
C ALA A 498 -8.31 8.36 7.27
N VAL A 499 -8.26 9.69 7.49
CA VAL A 499 -9.46 10.54 7.60
C VAL A 499 -10.19 10.67 6.25
N VAL A 500 -9.45 10.84 5.14
CA VAL A 500 -10.01 10.86 3.79
C VAL A 500 -10.70 9.54 3.48
N GLY A 501 -10.04 8.41 3.73
CA GLY A 501 -10.63 7.08 3.55
C GLY A 501 -11.90 6.89 4.39
N ALA A 502 -11.86 7.30 5.66
CA ALA A 502 -13.02 7.22 6.55
C ALA A 502 -14.22 8.04 6.04
N THR A 503 -13.98 9.29 5.65
CA THR A 503 -15.04 10.21 5.19
C THR A 503 -15.57 9.85 3.80
N ALA A 504 -14.73 9.31 2.92
CA ALA A 504 -15.15 8.82 1.61
C ALA A 504 -15.97 7.52 1.71
N LEU A 505 -15.61 6.62 2.63
CA LEU A 505 -16.30 5.33 2.81
C LEU A 505 -17.57 5.42 3.64
N ALA A 506 -17.66 6.35 4.60
CA ALA A 506 -18.80 6.46 5.53
C ALA A 506 -20.18 6.56 4.84
N PRO A 507 -20.37 7.32 3.73
CA PRO A 507 -21.65 7.40 3.02
C PRO A 507 -22.12 6.07 2.40
N MET A 508 -21.18 5.13 2.18
CA MET A 508 -21.43 3.80 1.62
C MET A 508 -21.54 2.71 2.70
N CYS A 509 -21.41 3.07 3.98
CA CYS A 509 -21.43 2.12 5.09
C CYS A 509 -22.82 2.03 5.74
N ARG A 510 -23.08 0.90 6.41
CA ARG A 510 -24.23 0.73 7.33
C ARG A 510 -24.14 1.77 8.46
N PRO A 511 -25.26 2.29 8.98
CA PRO A 511 -25.25 3.46 9.87
C PRO A 511 -24.42 3.29 11.15
N GLY A 512 -24.43 2.10 11.77
CA GLY A 512 -23.59 1.80 12.93
C GLY A 512 -22.09 1.76 12.59
N GLN A 513 -21.75 1.14 11.45
CA GLN A 513 -20.37 1.03 10.95
C GLN A 513 -19.84 2.41 10.51
N ALA A 514 -20.67 3.22 9.83
CA ALA A 514 -20.36 4.60 9.45
C ALA A 514 -20.11 5.48 10.68
N ALA A 515 -20.96 5.38 11.70
CA ALA A 515 -20.79 6.12 12.95
C ALA A 515 -19.47 5.75 13.64
N ALA A 516 -19.16 4.46 13.77
CA ALA A 516 -17.90 3.98 14.35
C ALA A 516 -16.67 4.47 13.57
N LEU A 517 -16.71 4.39 12.23
CA LEU A 517 -15.62 4.86 11.36
C LEU A 517 -15.36 6.36 11.52
N LEU A 518 -16.42 7.17 11.53
CA LEU A 518 -16.34 8.62 11.72
C LEU A 518 -15.91 9.00 13.15
N CYS A 519 -16.31 8.24 14.16
CA CYS A 519 -15.79 8.39 15.52
C CYS A 519 -14.28 8.11 15.60
N GLY A 520 -13.79 7.07 14.90
CA GLY A 520 -12.36 6.79 14.78
C GLY A 520 -11.59 7.94 14.14
N ALA A 521 -12.13 8.51 13.05
CA ALA A 521 -11.57 9.71 12.42
C ALA A 521 -11.58 10.92 13.37
N ALA A 522 -12.66 11.14 14.13
CA ALA A 522 -12.73 12.24 15.08
C ALA A 522 -11.68 12.11 16.19
N LEU A 523 -11.46 10.91 16.73
CA LEU A 523 -10.43 10.65 17.72
C LEU A 523 -9.01 10.89 17.16
N LEU A 524 -8.76 10.47 15.91
CA LEU A 524 -7.49 10.73 15.23
C LEU A 524 -7.24 12.24 15.04
N VAL A 525 -8.23 13.00 14.59
CA VAL A 525 -8.11 14.47 14.48
C VAL A 525 -7.96 15.12 15.86
N ALA A 526 -8.61 14.60 16.90
CA ALA A 526 -8.44 15.10 18.26
C ALA A 526 -7.00 14.94 18.75
N VAL A 527 -6.32 13.83 18.42
CA VAL A 527 -4.87 13.67 18.69
C VAL A 527 -4.07 14.77 17.99
N ARG A 528 -4.34 15.06 16.70
CA ARG A 528 -3.68 16.17 15.98
C ARG A 528 -3.88 17.53 16.67
N VAL A 529 -5.08 17.81 17.17
CA VAL A 529 -5.38 19.07 17.89
C VAL A 529 -4.62 19.16 19.22
N LEU A 530 -4.40 18.03 19.91
CA LEU A 530 -3.66 17.99 21.18
C LEU A 530 -2.17 18.34 21.04
N GLU A 531 -1.63 18.39 19.83
CA GLU A 531 -0.24 18.80 19.60
C GLU A 531 0.04 20.20 20.18
N HIS A 532 -0.85 21.16 19.99
CA HIS A 532 -0.62 22.51 20.53
C HIS A 532 -0.51 22.50 22.06
N PRO A 533 -1.51 22.10 22.86
CA PRO A 533 -1.42 22.21 24.31
C PRO A 533 -0.30 21.34 24.90
N LEU A 534 0.08 20.24 24.25
CA LEU A 534 1.13 19.34 24.75
C LEU A 534 2.55 19.79 24.40
N THR A 535 2.71 20.53 23.28
CA THR A 535 4.04 20.88 22.74
C THR A 535 4.34 22.37 22.70
N ALA A 536 3.37 23.24 23.04
CA ALA A 536 3.53 24.70 22.98
C ALA A 536 4.73 25.24 23.76
N GLU A 537 4.96 24.71 24.96
CA GLU A 537 6.06 25.15 25.84
C GLU A 537 7.45 24.97 25.23
N ARG A 538 7.59 24.18 24.16
CA ARG A 538 8.88 23.97 23.47
C ARG A 538 9.38 25.21 22.72
N LEU A 539 8.49 26.18 22.45
CA LEU A 539 8.81 27.39 21.68
C LEU A 539 8.32 28.65 22.39
N PRO A 540 9.21 29.62 22.67
CA PRO A 540 8.79 30.91 23.22
C PRO A 540 7.90 31.65 22.21
N GLY A 541 6.77 32.19 22.68
CA GLY A 541 5.81 32.89 21.82
C GLY A 541 4.92 31.96 20.99
N SER A 542 4.75 30.70 21.39
CA SER A 542 3.85 29.76 20.73
C SER A 542 2.41 30.26 20.70
N ALA A 543 1.76 30.18 19.54
CA ALA A 543 0.38 30.55 19.33
C ALA A 543 -0.38 29.45 18.55
N PRO A 544 -1.73 29.41 18.66
CA PRO A 544 -2.54 28.47 17.90
C PRO A 544 -2.53 28.81 16.42
N GLY A 545 -2.10 27.84 15.59
CA GLY A 545 -2.16 27.94 14.15
C GLY A 545 -3.55 27.63 13.57
N LEU A 546 -3.75 27.92 12.28
CA LEU A 546 -5.02 27.65 11.58
C LEU A 546 -5.41 26.17 11.61
N GLY A 547 -4.43 25.26 11.57
CA GLY A 547 -4.67 23.81 11.62
C GLY A 547 -5.40 23.38 12.90
N LEU A 548 -5.18 24.05 14.03
CA LEU A 548 -5.87 23.76 15.30
C LEU A 548 -7.38 23.99 15.16
N TRP A 549 -7.76 25.17 14.67
CA TRP A 549 -9.17 25.58 14.55
C TRP A 549 -9.92 24.74 13.53
N LEU A 550 -9.28 24.44 12.39
CA LEU A 550 -9.83 23.52 11.39
C LEU A 550 -9.97 22.11 11.95
N GLY A 551 -9.00 21.65 12.75
CA GLY A 551 -9.06 20.36 13.45
C GLY A 551 -10.23 20.29 14.43
N LEU A 552 -10.42 21.30 15.27
CA LEU A 552 -11.56 21.39 16.20
C LEU A 552 -12.90 21.37 15.46
N GLY A 553 -13.03 22.15 14.39
CA GLY A 553 -14.20 22.13 13.52
C GLY A 553 -14.45 20.76 12.89
N CYS A 554 -13.39 20.11 12.40
CA CYS A 554 -13.46 18.77 11.83
C CYS A 554 -13.96 17.73 12.85
N VAL A 555 -13.46 17.76 14.10
CA VAL A 555 -13.92 16.87 15.18
C VAL A 555 -15.42 17.04 15.42
N VAL A 556 -15.91 18.28 15.52
CA VAL A 556 -17.34 18.56 15.74
C VAL A 556 -18.19 18.02 14.59
N VAL A 557 -17.78 18.26 13.34
CA VAL A 557 -18.50 17.78 12.15
C VAL A 557 -18.50 16.25 12.09
N LEU A 558 -17.38 15.60 12.36
CA LEU A 558 -17.26 14.14 12.35
C LEU A 558 -18.16 13.49 13.41
N LEU A 559 -18.14 13.99 14.64
CA LEU A 559 -18.99 13.48 15.72
C LEU A 559 -20.49 13.76 15.46
N GLY A 560 -20.83 14.95 14.97
CA GLY A 560 -22.20 15.27 14.56
C GLY A 560 -22.72 14.37 13.45
N THR A 561 -21.86 14.06 12.47
CA THR A 561 -22.19 13.13 11.37
C THR A 561 -22.33 11.70 11.87
N ALA A 562 -21.45 11.25 12.77
CA ALA A 562 -21.53 9.94 13.39
C ALA A 562 -22.84 9.77 14.18
N PHE A 563 -23.22 10.78 14.95
CA PHE A 563 -24.49 10.80 15.69
C PHE A 563 -25.69 10.75 14.73
N ALA A 564 -25.70 11.58 13.68
CA ALA A 564 -26.77 11.59 12.68
C ALA A 564 -26.90 10.24 11.95
N ALA A 565 -25.78 9.63 11.56
CA ALA A 565 -25.76 8.31 10.95
C ALA A 565 -26.41 7.26 11.88
N ARG A 566 -26.06 7.25 13.17
CA ARG A 566 -26.63 6.33 14.15
C ARG A 566 -28.12 6.60 14.44
N ALA A 567 -28.53 7.86 14.54
CA ALA A 567 -29.92 8.24 14.79
C ALA A 567 -30.87 7.82 13.65
N THR A 568 -30.40 7.83 12.39
CA THR A 568 -31.21 7.33 11.27
C THR A 568 -31.43 5.82 11.29
N ALA A 569 -30.56 5.04 11.95
CA ALA A 569 -30.74 3.60 12.11
C ALA A 569 -31.93 3.24 13.01
N GLY A 570 -32.15 4.03 14.07
CA GLY A 570 -33.21 3.78 15.04
C GLY A 570 -34.61 4.23 14.60
N ARG A 571 -34.75 4.86 13.43
CA ARG A 571 -36.05 5.22 12.83
C ARG A 571 -36.53 4.23 11.76
N THR A 572 -35.65 3.32 11.33
CA THR A 572 -35.93 2.32 10.29
C THR A 572 -36.01 0.89 10.82
N ALA A 573 -35.71 0.69 12.11
CA ALA A 573 -36.02 -0.51 12.89
C ALA A 573 -37.28 -0.23 13.70
#